data_AF-A0A813LE52-F1
#
_entry.id   AF-A0A813LE52-F1
#
_cell.length_a   1.000
_cell.length_b   1.000
_cell.length_c   1.000
_cell.angle_alpha   90.00
_cell.angle_beta   90.00
_cell.angle_gamma   90.00
#
_symmetry.space_group_name_H-M   'P 1'
#
loop_
_entity.id
_entity.type
_entity.pdbx_description
1 polymer ?
#
loop_
_entity_poly.entity_id
_entity_poly.type
_entity_poly.pdbx_seq_one_letter_code
_entity_poly.pdbx_strand_id
1 'polypeptide(L)'
;MWGAWAPWQRRYEMAACWAEQDGLESKDVEGEARHRLVAPSYAAAQLSTAQLSERKAQLLEEWRKMERGVYVAALRGCALSELPADDELRSLQVPVLILAAHGDAEHPVEAAEDLAALIPRSTLVVARNLEEAQQSWSSHIRSALG
;
A
#
# COMPACT_ATOMS: atom_id res chain seq x y z
N MET A 1 23.89 -12.02 2.03
CA MET A 1 23.87 -12.09 3.50
C MET A 1 22.56 -11.41 3.92
N TRP A 2 21.48 -12.17 4.06
CA TRP A 2 20.09 -11.67 4.20
C TRP A 2 19.39 -12.25 5.44
N GLY A 3 20.15 -12.48 6.51
CA GLY A 3 19.59 -13.03 7.75
C GLY A 3 18.72 -12.01 8.47
N ALA A 4 17.54 -12.45 8.92
CA ALA A 4 16.52 -11.73 9.71
C ALA A 4 15.45 -10.89 8.97
N TRP A 5 15.48 -10.78 7.64
CA TRP A 5 14.46 -9.97 6.94
C TRP A 5 13.20 -10.76 6.55
N ALA A 6 12.04 -10.13 6.76
CA ALA A 6 10.77 -10.64 6.29
C ALA A 6 10.75 -10.75 4.74
N PRO A 7 9.93 -11.64 4.16
CA PRO A 7 9.84 -11.80 2.71
C PRO A 7 9.53 -10.49 1.96
N TRP A 8 8.66 -9.65 2.51
CA TRP A 8 8.28 -8.37 1.90
C TRP A 8 9.44 -7.36 1.93
N GLN A 9 10.19 -7.26 3.03
CA GLN A 9 11.36 -6.37 3.14
C GLN A 9 12.42 -6.71 2.09
N ARG A 10 12.75 -8.00 1.96
CA ARG A 10 13.69 -8.49 0.94
C ARG A 10 13.22 -8.13 -0.46
N ARG A 11 11.93 -8.25 -0.73
CA ARG A 11 11.35 -7.94 -2.03
C ARG A 11 11.54 -6.46 -2.39
N TYR A 12 11.28 -5.55 -1.46
CA TYR A 12 11.46 -4.11 -1.69
C TYR A 12 12.94 -3.73 -1.88
N GLU A 13 13.83 -4.26 -1.05
CA GLU A 13 15.27 -3.98 -1.20
C GLU A 13 15.86 -4.57 -2.47
N MET A 14 15.47 -5.79 -2.84
CA MET A 14 15.92 -6.39 -4.11
C MET A 14 15.48 -5.54 -5.30
N ALA A 15 14.24 -5.05 -5.29
CA ALA A 15 13.74 -4.16 -6.33
C ALA A 15 14.54 -2.84 -6.37
N ALA A 16 14.94 -2.31 -5.20
CA ALA A 16 15.78 -1.12 -5.12
C ALA A 16 17.18 -1.40 -5.70
N CYS A 17 17.79 -2.53 -5.36
CA CYS A 17 19.08 -2.94 -5.91
C CYS A 17 19.03 -3.10 -7.43
N TRP A 18 18.00 -3.73 -7.98
CA TRP A 18 17.84 -3.86 -9.43
C TRP A 18 17.68 -2.49 -10.10
N ALA A 19 16.89 -1.58 -9.52
CA ALA A 19 16.71 -0.24 -10.06
C ALA A 19 18.02 0.57 -10.05
N GLU A 20 18.88 0.39 -9.05
CA GLU A 20 20.20 1.03 -8.99
C GLU A 20 21.19 0.43 -10.00
N GLN A 21 21.24 -0.89 -10.10
CA GLN A 21 22.21 -1.62 -10.93
C GLN A 21 21.87 -1.54 -12.41
N ASP A 22 20.62 -1.81 -12.76
CA ASP A 22 20.19 -2.03 -14.15
C ASP A 22 19.32 -0.87 -14.68
N GLY A 23 18.95 0.07 -13.81
CA GLY A 23 18.05 1.18 -14.15
C GLY A 23 16.58 0.78 -14.18
N LEU A 24 15.70 1.77 -14.33
CA LEU A 24 14.24 1.56 -14.34
C LEU A 24 13.75 0.78 -15.57
N GLU A 25 14.54 0.72 -16.64
CA GLU A 25 14.17 0.05 -17.90
C GLU A 25 14.43 -1.46 -17.86
N SER A 26 15.04 -1.98 -16.79
CA SER A 26 15.25 -3.41 -16.60
C SER A 26 13.92 -4.17 -16.52
N LYS A 27 13.86 -5.35 -17.14
CA LYS A 27 12.68 -6.23 -17.08
C LYS A 27 12.31 -6.64 -15.66
N ASP A 28 13.30 -6.78 -14.78
CA ASP A 28 13.08 -7.17 -13.38
C ASP A 28 12.44 -6.03 -12.59
N VAL A 29 12.93 -4.79 -12.81
CA VAL A 29 12.38 -3.58 -12.20
C VAL A 29 10.99 -3.28 -12.76
N GLU A 30 10.80 -3.39 -14.07
CA GLU A 30 9.50 -3.18 -14.72
C GLU A 30 8.49 -4.26 -14.28
N GLY A 31 8.91 -5.52 -14.20
CA GLY A 31 8.09 -6.62 -13.72
C GLY A 31 7.57 -6.38 -12.31
N GLU A 32 8.43 -5.85 -11.45
CA GLU A 32 8.04 -5.50 -10.09
C GLU A 32 7.19 -4.22 -10.00
N ALA A 33 7.54 -3.18 -10.76
CA ALA A 33 6.70 -2.00 -10.87
C ALA A 33 5.29 -2.36 -11.35
N ARG A 34 5.15 -3.26 -12.33
CA ARG A 34 3.86 -3.77 -12.81
C ARG A 34 3.07 -4.52 -11.75
N HIS A 35 3.73 -5.21 -10.82
CA HIS A 35 3.04 -5.86 -9.71
C HIS A 35 2.48 -4.84 -8.72
N ARG A 36 3.20 -3.73 -8.47
CA ARG A 36 2.87 -2.70 -7.45
C ARG A 36 2.03 -1.53 -7.93
N LEU A 37 2.18 -1.12 -9.19
CA LEU A 37 1.32 -0.12 -9.83
C LEU A 37 -0.14 -0.61 -9.94
N VAL A 38 -0.37 -1.88 -9.58
CA VAL A 38 -1.67 -2.53 -9.42
C VAL A 38 -1.84 -3.03 -8.00
N ALA A 39 -1.53 -2.20 -7.00
CA ALA A 39 -2.51 -2.11 -5.93
C ALA A 39 -3.87 -1.91 -6.64
N PRO A 40 -4.94 -2.66 -6.31
CA PRO A 40 -6.26 -2.33 -6.77
C PRO A 40 -6.65 -0.99 -6.13
N SER A 41 -6.01 0.09 -6.60
CA SER A 41 -6.51 1.44 -6.41
C SER A 41 -7.95 1.41 -6.87
N TYR A 42 -8.82 2.07 -6.12
CA TYR A 42 -10.10 2.66 -6.53
C TYR A 42 -10.57 2.37 -7.97
N ALA A 43 -9.75 2.71 -8.97
CA ALA A 43 -10.05 2.59 -10.39
C ALA A 43 -10.22 1.12 -10.83
N ALA A 44 -9.55 0.17 -10.18
CA ALA A 44 -9.50 -1.20 -10.64
C ALA A 44 -10.87 -1.94 -10.57
N ALA A 45 -11.72 -1.56 -9.61
CA ALA A 45 -13.02 -2.18 -9.40
C ALA A 45 -14.13 -1.64 -10.33
N GLN A 46 -13.92 -0.47 -10.95
CA GLN A 46 -14.91 0.22 -11.78
C GLN A 46 -14.59 0.16 -13.29
N LEU A 47 -13.42 -0.34 -13.65
CA LEU A 47 -12.96 -0.40 -15.02
C LEU A 47 -13.16 -1.81 -15.58
N SER A 48 -13.65 -1.90 -16.82
CA SER A 48 -13.62 -3.14 -17.59
C SER A 48 -12.19 -3.63 -17.77
N THR A 49 -11.99 -4.92 -18.08
CA THR A 49 -10.66 -5.51 -18.34
C THR A 49 -9.84 -4.70 -19.35
N ALA A 50 -10.48 -4.17 -20.40
CA ALA A 50 -9.81 -3.34 -21.40
C ALA A 50 -9.32 -2.00 -20.80
N GLN A 51 -10.20 -1.31 -20.06
CA GLN A 51 -9.87 -0.07 -19.39
C GLN A 51 -8.81 -0.24 -18.30
N LEU A 52 -8.83 -1.37 -17.58
CA LEU A 52 -7.77 -1.75 -16.64
C LEU A 52 -6.42 -1.90 -17.33
N SER A 53 -6.40 -2.61 -18.46
CA SER A 53 -5.18 -2.80 -19.23
C SER A 53 -4.61 -1.45 -19.71
N GLU A 54 -5.47 -0.57 -20.21
CA GLU A 54 -5.08 0.77 -20.64
C GLU A 54 -4.55 1.60 -19.46
N ARG A 55 -5.25 1.60 -18.33
CA ARG A 55 -4.84 2.35 -17.14
C ARG A 55 -3.49 1.85 -16.60
N LYS A 56 -3.25 0.53 -16.62
CA LYS A 56 -1.95 -0.06 -16.26
C LYS A 56 -0.83 0.42 -17.17
N ALA A 57 -1.08 0.47 -18.48
CA ALA A 57 -0.10 0.98 -19.43
C ALA A 57 0.24 2.46 -19.18
N GLN A 58 -0.77 3.29 -18.91
CA GLN A 58 -0.56 4.70 -18.56
C GLN A 58 0.24 4.87 -17.26
N LEU A 59 -0.12 4.14 -16.19
CA LEU A 59 0.61 4.21 -14.92
C LEU A 59 2.07 3.78 -15.07
N LEU A 60 2.33 2.76 -15.88
CA LEU A 60 3.69 2.33 -16.17
C LEU A 60 4.47 3.41 -16.91
N GLU A 61 3.84 4.11 -17.85
CA GLU A 61 4.47 5.22 -18.57
C GLU A 61 4.76 6.42 -17.66
N GLU A 62 3.85 6.76 -16.74
CA GLU A 62 4.11 7.79 -15.73
C GLU A 62 5.23 7.37 -14.78
N TRP A 63 5.26 6.10 -14.37
CA TRP A 63 6.33 5.56 -13.53
C TRP A 63 7.70 5.64 -14.23
N ARG A 64 7.79 5.38 -15.55
CA ARG A 64 9.05 5.52 -16.30
C ARG A 64 9.61 6.94 -16.29
N LYS A 65 8.76 7.95 -16.09
CA LYS A 65 9.19 9.35 -15.97
C LYS A 65 9.71 9.69 -14.56
N MET A 66 9.54 8.80 -13.59
CA MET A 66 10.05 9.01 -12.23
C MET A 66 11.59 9.01 -12.23
N GLU A 67 12.17 9.91 -11.46
CA GLU A 67 13.61 9.92 -11.25
C GLU A 67 14.02 8.65 -10.49
N ARG A 68 15.05 7.96 -10.98
CA ARG A 68 15.49 6.68 -10.41
C ARG A 68 15.77 6.77 -8.92
N GLY A 69 16.44 7.84 -8.47
CA GLY A 69 16.73 8.09 -7.07
C GLY A 69 15.47 8.14 -6.21
N VAL A 70 14.42 8.83 -6.67
CA VAL A 70 13.11 8.85 -6.02
C VAL A 70 12.51 7.45 -5.89
N TYR A 71 12.50 6.65 -6.97
CA TYR A 71 11.91 5.31 -6.92
C TYR A 71 12.66 4.38 -5.97
N VAL A 72 14.00 4.40 -6.03
CA VAL A 72 14.87 3.63 -5.13
C VAL A 72 14.63 4.04 -3.67
N ALA A 73 14.56 5.34 -3.39
CA ALA A 73 14.30 5.85 -2.05
C ALA A 73 12.92 5.39 -1.53
N ALA A 74 11.89 5.41 -2.39
CA ALA A 74 10.55 4.94 -2.03
C ALA A 74 10.54 3.43 -1.71
N LEU A 75 11.21 2.61 -2.52
CA LEU A 75 11.30 1.16 -2.27
C LEU A 75 12.02 0.86 -0.96
N ARG A 76 13.14 1.53 -0.67
CA ARG A 76 13.84 1.37 0.61
C ARG A 76 12.99 1.86 1.78
N GLY A 77 12.28 2.96 1.61
CA GLY A 77 11.29 3.43 2.59
C GLY A 77 10.27 2.34 2.89
N CYS A 78 9.68 1.72 1.86
CA CYS A 78 8.78 0.59 2.04
C CYS A 78 9.44 -0.59 2.76
N ALA A 79 10.70 -0.94 2.44
CA ALA A 79 11.41 -2.05 3.11
C ALA A 79 11.65 -1.81 4.61
N LEU A 80 11.75 -0.54 5.02
CA LEU A 80 12.04 -0.14 6.40
C LEU A 80 10.79 0.22 7.21
N SER A 81 9.64 0.37 6.55
CA SER A 81 8.36 0.69 7.20
C SER A 81 7.80 -0.53 7.92
N GLU A 82 8.31 -0.79 9.12
CA GLU A 82 7.71 -1.74 10.05
C GLU A 82 6.63 -1.07 10.88
N LEU A 83 5.57 -1.82 11.20
CA LEU A 83 4.60 -1.42 12.21
C LEU A 83 5.32 -1.38 13.58
N PRO A 84 5.03 -0.39 14.45
CA PRO A 84 5.53 -0.39 15.82
C PRO A 84 5.17 -1.68 16.57
N ALA A 85 5.92 -1.99 17.63
CA ALA A 85 5.63 -3.15 18.44
C ALA A 85 4.25 -3.04 19.12
N ASP A 86 3.63 -4.17 19.43
CA ASP A 86 2.30 -4.22 20.04
C ASP A 86 2.16 -3.32 21.29
N ASP A 87 3.18 -3.31 22.16
CA ASP A 87 3.15 -2.53 23.39
C ASP A 87 3.17 -1.02 23.11
N GLU A 88 3.83 -0.59 22.03
CA GLU A 88 3.80 0.79 21.57
C GLU A 88 2.42 1.15 21.02
N LEU A 89 1.80 0.26 20.25
CA LEU A 89 0.43 0.45 19.73
C LEU A 89 -0.60 0.51 20.86
N ARG A 90 -0.47 -0.35 21.88
CA ARG A 90 -1.31 -0.32 23.09
C ARG A 90 -1.13 0.96 23.90
N SER A 91 0.01 1.63 23.78
CA SER A 91 0.29 2.87 24.51
C SER A 91 -0.37 4.11 23.89
N LEU A 92 -0.91 4.01 22.65
CA LEU A 92 -1.54 5.12 21.95
C LEU A 92 -2.75 5.68 22.71
N GLN A 93 -2.70 6.97 23.03
CA GLN A 93 -3.77 7.68 23.76
C GLN A 93 -4.64 8.57 22.88
N VAL A 94 -4.27 8.74 21.61
CA VAL A 94 -5.01 9.52 20.63
C VAL A 94 -6.14 8.70 20.01
N PRO A 95 -7.28 9.31 19.63
CA PRO A 95 -8.27 8.63 18.80
C PRO A 95 -7.64 8.19 17.47
N VAL A 96 -7.91 6.94 17.06
CA VAL A 96 -7.42 6.38 15.79
C VAL A 96 -8.61 5.94 14.96
N LEU A 97 -8.72 6.44 13.73
CA LEU A 97 -9.69 5.94 12.75
C LEU A 97 -8.97 4.94 11.84
N ILE A 98 -9.44 3.69 11.83
CA ILE A 98 -8.95 2.62 10.97
C ILE A 98 -10.00 2.41 9.87
N LEU A 99 -9.58 2.53 8.61
CA LEU A 99 -10.44 2.38 7.44
C LEU A 99 -9.97 1.16 6.65
N ALA A 100 -10.88 0.23 6.39
CA ALA A 100 -10.63 -0.96 5.58
C ALA A 100 -11.75 -1.17 4.57
N ALA A 101 -11.47 -1.96 3.54
CA ALA A 101 -12.47 -2.30 2.52
C ALA A 101 -12.26 -3.75 2.05
N HIS A 102 -13.35 -4.48 1.88
CA HIS A 102 -13.26 -5.78 1.20
C HIS A 102 -12.86 -5.61 -0.27
N GLY A 103 -12.08 -6.58 -0.76
CA GLY A 103 -11.55 -6.57 -2.13
C GLY A 103 -10.19 -5.88 -2.28
N ASP A 104 -9.62 -5.35 -1.20
CA ASP A 104 -8.20 -4.96 -1.17
C ASP A 104 -7.34 -6.19 -0.82
N ALA A 105 -6.69 -6.75 -1.83
CA ALA A 105 -5.83 -7.92 -1.66
C ALA A 105 -4.46 -7.58 -1.05
N GLU A 106 -4.05 -6.31 -1.09
CA GLU A 106 -2.78 -5.86 -0.49
C GLU A 106 -2.96 -5.52 0.98
N HIS A 107 -4.16 -5.07 1.37
CA HIS A 107 -4.50 -4.67 2.74
C HIS A 107 -5.75 -5.44 3.23
N PRO A 108 -5.58 -6.69 3.69
CA PRO A 108 -6.70 -7.52 4.14
C PRO A 108 -7.41 -6.90 5.35
N VAL A 109 -8.73 -7.12 5.43
CA VAL A 109 -9.58 -6.59 6.52
C VAL A 109 -9.14 -7.16 7.87
N GLU A 110 -8.67 -8.40 7.90
CA GLU A 110 -8.16 -9.09 9.08
C GLU A 110 -7.03 -8.29 9.75
N ALA A 111 -6.13 -7.69 8.95
CA ALA A 111 -5.06 -6.85 9.49
C ALA A 111 -5.61 -5.57 10.16
N ALA A 112 -6.69 -5.00 9.64
CA ALA A 112 -7.35 -3.85 10.24
C ALA A 112 -8.12 -4.22 11.52
N GLU A 113 -8.70 -5.41 11.58
CA GLU A 113 -9.35 -5.96 12.78
C GLU A 113 -8.32 -6.21 13.88
N ASP A 114 -7.17 -6.80 13.56
CA ASP A 114 -6.07 -7.01 14.50
C ASP A 114 -5.57 -5.69 15.10
N LEU A 115 -5.38 -4.67 14.25
CA LEU A 115 -5.02 -3.32 14.70
C LEU A 115 -6.09 -2.69 15.60
N ALA A 116 -7.37 -2.86 15.27
CA ALA A 116 -8.47 -2.32 16.06
C ALA A 116 -8.58 -2.99 17.43
N ALA A 117 -8.31 -4.30 17.51
CA ALA A 117 -8.26 -5.04 18.77
C ALA A 117 -7.08 -4.60 19.65
N LEU A 118 -5.99 -4.13 19.03
CA LEU A 118 -4.77 -3.74 19.71
C LEU A 118 -4.76 -2.29 20.20
N ILE A 119 -5.30 -1.36 19.40
CA ILE A 119 -5.25 0.08 19.67
C ILE A 119 -6.46 0.50 20.54
N PRO A 120 -6.27 1.00 21.78
CA PRO A 120 -7.36 1.15 22.75
C PRO A 120 -8.47 2.14 22.38
N ARG A 121 -8.13 3.19 21.62
CA ARG A 121 -9.06 4.25 21.20
C ARG A 121 -9.28 4.25 19.69
N SER A 122 -9.31 3.06 19.11
CA SER A 122 -9.56 2.89 17.69
C SER A 122 -11.07 2.81 17.38
N THR A 123 -11.42 3.32 16.20
CA THR A 123 -12.70 3.07 15.55
C THR A 123 -12.40 2.43 14.21
N LEU A 124 -12.89 1.21 14.00
CA LEU A 124 -12.79 0.51 12.72
C LEU A 124 -14.04 0.75 11.88
N VAL A 125 -13.86 1.13 10.62
CA VAL A 125 -14.90 1.17 9.60
C VAL A 125 -14.50 0.29 8.44
N VAL A 126 -15.32 -0.73 8.16
CA VAL A 126 -15.13 -1.65 7.03
C VAL A 126 -16.17 -1.36 5.97
N ALA A 127 -15.71 -0.96 4.78
CA ALA A 127 -16.56 -0.84 3.60
C ALA A 127 -16.76 -2.22 2.94
N ARG A 128 -17.97 -2.49 2.42
CA ARG A 128 -18.31 -3.75 1.75
C ARG A 128 -17.54 -3.97 0.46
N ASN A 129 -17.05 -2.88 -0.14
CA ASN A 129 -16.21 -2.89 -1.33
C ASN A 129 -15.47 -1.55 -1.46
N LEU A 130 -14.58 -1.51 -2.45
CA LEU A 130 -13.82 -0.31 -2.77
C LEU A 130 -14.68 0.87 -3.27
N GLU A 131 -15.93 0.69 -3.70
CA GLU A 131 -16.82 1.79 -4.15
C GLU A 131 -17.43 2.53 -2.95
N GLU A 132 -17.98 1.79 -1.98
CA GLU A 132 -18.54 2.34 -0.75
C GLU A 132 -17.49 3.10 0.07
N ALA A 133 -16.25 2.60 0.09
CA ALA A 133 -15.11 3.29 0.71
C ALA A 133 -14.98 4.74 0.19
N GLN A 134 -15.10 4.95 -1.12
CA GLN A 134 -14.91 6.24 -1.78
C GLN A 134 -15.96 7.26 -1.36
N GLN A 135 -17.20 6.78 -1.31
CA GLN A 135 -18.37 7.59 -1.03
C GLN A 135 -18.40 7.99 0.44
N SER A 136 -17.90 7.12 1.33
CA SER A 136 -18.08 7.25 2.78
C SER A 136 -16.85 7.76 3.53
N TRP A 137 -15.62 7.41 3.13
CA TRP A 137 -14.41 7.68 3.94
C TRP A 137 -14.19 9.16 4.24
N SER A 138 -14.43 10.04 3.26
CA SER A 138 -14.34 11.49 3.49
C SER A 138 -15.27 11.96 4.62
N SER A 139 -16.44 11.34 4.76
CA SER A 139 -17.38 11.64 5.85
C SER A 139 -16.88 11.09 7.19
N HIS A 140 -16.37 9.85 7.21
CA HIS A 140 -15.78 9.24 8.41
C HIS A 140 -14.58 10.02 8.92
N ILE A 141 -13.69 10.46 8.04
CA ILE A 141 -12.53 11.30 8.39
C ILE A 141 -12.99 12.61 9.01
N ARG A 142 -13.95 13.32 8.38
CA ARG A 142 -14.51 14.56 8.96
C ARG A 142 -15.10 14.31 10.34
N SER A 143 -15.91 13.27 10.50
CA SER A 143 -16.54 12.94 11.78
C SER A 143 -15.52 12.59 12.87
N ALA A 144 -14.37 12.02 12.51
CA ALA A 144 -13.32 11.67 13.46
C ALA A 144 -12.49 12.88 13.91
N LEU A 145 -12.43 13.94 13.09
CA LEU A 145 -11.69 15.16 13.38
C LEU A 145 -12.48 16.21 14.17
N GLY A 146 -13.82 16.13 14.17
CA GLY A 146 -14.71 17.10 14.83
C GLY A 146 -15.23 18.16 13.86
#